data_AF-A0A075UPK8-F1
#
_entry.id   AF-A0A075UPK8-F1
#
_cell.length_a   1.000
_cell.length_b   1.000
_cell.length_c   1.000
_cell.angle_alpha   90.00
_cell.angle_beta   90.00
_cell.angle_gamma   90.00
#
_symmetry.space_group_name_H-M   'P 1'
#
loop_
_entity.id
_entity.type
_entity.pdbx_description
1 polymer ?
#
loop_
_entity_poly.entity_id
_entity_poly.type
_entity_poly.pdbx_seq_one_letter_code
_entity_poly.pdbx_strand_id
1 'polypeptide(L)'
;MVSAKLDYTWNLRELMARQGMFQTTHLRPKLAERGIVLSDSQVYRLVADKPERLSLKTLVALVDILGCGMEDLIEPTVAAPSLRRSTAVGADDDAGVGDFRPKRARIAPDRS
;
A
#
# COMPACT_ATOMS: atom_id res chain seq x y z
N MET A 1 25.80 -14.52 -9.25
CA MET A 1 24.59 -13.74 -9.60
C MET A 1 24.11 -13.04 -8.36
N VAL A 2 24.04 -11.71 -8.36
CA VAL A 2 23.40 -10.95 -7.28
C VAL A 2 21.90 -11.19 -7.42
N SER A 3 21.28 -11.93 -6.50
CA SER A 3 19.81 -11.98 -6.42
C SER A 3 19.34 -10.58 -6.02
N ALA A 4 18.86 -9.82 -7.00
CA ALA A 4 18.06 -8.64 -6.71
C ALA A 4 16.88 -9.10 -5.83
N LYS A 5 16.68 -8.44 -4.69
CA LYS A 5 15.49 -8.69 -3.87
C LYS A 5 14.27 -8.27 -4.70
N LEU A 6 13.49 -9.26 -5.12
CA LEU A 6 12.20 -9.05 -5.78
C LEU A 6 11.26 -8.38 -4.78
N ASP A 7 10.74 -7.22 -5.15
CA ASP A 7 9.78 -6.46 -4.38
C ASP A 7 8.61 -6.05 -5.27
N TYR A 8 7.57 -5.44 -4.69
CA TYR A 8 6.42 -4.96 -5.46
C TYR A 8 5.63 -3.87 -4.73
N THR A 9 4.89 -3.07 -5.47
CA THR A 9 3.95 -2.06 -4.95
C THR A 9 2.53 -2.57 -5.06
N TRP A 10 1.71 -2.28 -4.04
CA TRP A 10 0.32 -2.72 -3.94
C TRP A 10 -0.62 -1.51 -4.04
N ASN A 11 -1.39 -1.44 -5.12
CA ASN A 11 -2.14 -0.23 -5.49
C ASN A 11 -3.65 -0.32 -5.19
N LEU A 12 -4.10 -1.30 -4.39
CA LEU A 12 -5.53 -1.57 -4.22
C LEU A 12 -6.32 -0.35 -3.75
N ARG A 13 -5.81 0.40 -2.75
CA ARG A 13 -6.52 1.59 -2.23
C ARG A 13 -6.73 2.66 -3.31
N GLU A 14 -5.73 2.89 -4.14
CA GLU A 14 -5.83 3.87 -5.22
C GLU A 14 -6.82 3.43 -6.29
N LEU A 15 -6.74 2.15 -6.71
CA LEU A 15 -7.67 1.59 -7.69
C LEU A 15 -9.11 1.58 -7.18
N MET A 16 -9.32 1.30 -5.89
CA MET A 16 -10.62 1.42 -5.25
C MET A 16 -11.14 2.87 -5.35
N ALA A 17 -10.31 3.86 -5.03
CA ALA A 17 -10.70 5.27 -5.12
C ALA A 17 -11.04 5.69 -6.57
N ARG A 18 -10.29 5.22 -7.57
CA ARG A 18 -10.58 5.45 -9.00
C ARG A 18 -11.95 4.88 -9.41
N GLN A 19 -12.39 3.80 -8.77
CA GLN A 19 -13.73 3.20 -8.94
C GLN A 19 -14.79 3.77 -7.98
N GLY A 20 -14.52 4.89 -7.30
CA GLY A 20 -15.45 5.52 -6.36
C GLY A 20 -15.66 4.76 -5.04
N MET A 21 -14.80 3.78 -4.74
CA MET A 21 -14.83 3.00 -3.49
C MET A 21 -13.85 3.60 -2.49
N PHE A 22 -14.35 4.43 -1.58
CA PHE A 22 -13.52 5.05 -0.54
C PHE A 22 -13.45 4.24 0.76
N GLN A 23 -14.35 3.28 0.94
CA GLN A 23 -14.48 2.48 2.16
C GLN A 23 -14.32 0.99 1.87
N THR A 24 -13.69 0.25 2.78
CA THR A 24 -13.49 -1.22 2.68
C THR A 24 -14.81 -1.99 2.67
N THR A 25 -15.87 -1.42 3.27
CA THR A 25 -17.23 -1.94 3.27
C THR A 25 -17.85 -2.00 1.87
N HIS A 26 -17.35 -1.22 0.90
CA HIS A 26 -17.81 -1.29 -0.49
C HIS A 26 -17.18 -2.48 -1.24
N LEU A 27 -15.99 -2.91 -0.82
CA LEU A 27 -15.25 -4.00 -1.46
C LEU A 27 -15.73 -5.39 -1.00
N ARG A 28 -15.98 -5.54 0.29
CA ARG A 28 -16.39 -6.83 0.90
C ARG A 28 -17.59 -7.50 0.20
N PRO A 29 -18.73 -6.84 -0.05
CA PRO A 29 -19.87 -7.48 -0.72
C PRO A 29 -19.52 -7.93 -2.14
N LYS A 30 -18.75 -7.14 -2.89
CA LYS A 30 -18.31 -7.48 -4.25
C LYS A 30 -17.40 -8.70 -4.31
N LEU A 31 -16.57 -8.90 -3.28
CA LEU A 31 -15.77 -10.11 -3.11
C LEU A 31 -16.67 -11.32 -2.78
N ALA A 32 -17.68 -11.13 -1.91
CA ALA A 32 -18.62 -12.18 -1.54
C ALA A 32 -19.45 -12.67 -2.74
N GLU A 33 -19.88 -11.77 -3.63
CA GLU A 33 -20.55 -12.10 -4.90
C GLU A 33 -19.73 -13.06 -5.79
N ARG A 34 -18.40 -13.04 -5.67
CA ARG A 34 -17.46 -13.91 -6.40
C ARG A 34 -17.05 -15.15 -5.61
N GLY A 35 -17.76 -15.43 -4.51
CA GLY A 35 -17.50 -16.56 -3.62
C GLY A 35 -16.18 -16.40 -2.86
N ILE A 36 -15.80 -15.16 -2.52
CA ILE A 36 -14.64 -14.84 -1.68
C ILE A 36 -15.16 -14.18 -0.40
N VAL A 37 -15.25 -14.98 0.66
CA VAL A 37 -15.72 -14.51 1.96
C VAL A 37 -14.51 -14.19 2.83
N LEU A 38 -14.30 -12.90 3.09
CA LEU A 38 -13.27 -12.39 4.00
C LEU A 38 -13.91 -11.69 5.20
N SER A 39 -13.25 -11.71 6.35
CA SER A 39 -13.62 -10.91 7.51
C SER A 39 -13.29 -9.42 7.30
N ASP A 40 -13.91 -8.53 8.07
CA ASP A 40 -13.63 -7.08 7.97
C ASP A 40 -12.15 -6.76 8.17
N SER A 41 -11.51 -7.40 9.16
CA SER A 41 -10.07 -7.24 9.41
C SER A 41 -9.21 -7.76 8.25
N GLN A 42 -9.64 -8.82 7.56
CA GLN A 42 -8.94 -9.30 6.36
C GLN A 42 -9.05 -8.32 5.20
N VAL A 43 -10.25 -7.78 4.95
CA VAL A 43 -10.46 -6.77 3.89
C VAL A 43 -9.71 -5.48 4.24
N TYR A 44 -9.72 -5.08 5.51
CA TYR A 44 -8.95 -3.92 5.96
C TYR A 44 -7.46 -4.09 5.70
N ARG A 45 -6.86 -5.20 6.16
CA ARG A 45 -5.42 -5.47 5.90
C ARG A 45 -5.11 -5.55 4.41
N LEU A 46 -6.02 -6.10 3.61
CA LEU A 46 -5.85 -6.15 2.15
C LEU A 46 -5.78 -4.75 1.53
N VAL A 47 -6.50 -3.76 2.07
CA VAL A 47 -6.52 -2.39 1.53
C VAL A 47 -5.48 -1.47 2.19
N ALA A 48 -5.13 -1.73 3.45
CA ALA A 48 -4.23 -0.91 4.24
C ALA A 48 -2.76 -1.34 4.12
N ASP A 49 -2.51 -2.65 4.01
CA ASP A 49 -1.18 -3.23 4.05
C ASP A 49 -0.83 -3.95 2.73
N LYS A 50 0.46 -4.24 2.57
CA LYS A 50 0.96 -5.08 1.49
C LYS A 50 0.86 -6.57 1.87
N PRO A 51 0.08 -7.39 1.14
CA PRO A 51 -0.14 -8.78 1.53
C PRO A 51 1.05 -9.69 1.21
N GLU A 52 1.66 -10.34 2.20
CA GLU A 52 2.71 -11.34 1.93
C GLU A 52 2.19 -12.59 1.20
N ARG A 53 0.93 -12.94 1.44
CA ARG A 53 0.25 -14.10 0.86
C ARG A 53 -1.15 -13.71 0.44
N LEU A 54 -1.49 -14.02 -0.80
CA LEU A 54 -2.81 -13.78 -1.37
C LEU A 54 -3.17 -14.99 -2.25
N SER A 55 -4.45 -15.39 -2.23
CA SER A 55 -4.92 -16.41 -3.14
C SER A 55 -5.08 -15.85 -4.56
N LEU A 56 -4.75 -16.64 -5.58
CA LEU A 56 -4.98 -16.22 -6.97
C LEU A 56 -6.45 -15.93 -7.26
N LYS A 57 -7.38 -16.64 -6.62
CA LYS A 57 -8.82 -16.36 -6.73
C LYS A 57 -9.15 -14.94 -6.26
N THR A 58 -8.56 -14.51 -5.15
CA THR A 58 -8.71 -13.12 -4.64
C THR A 58 -8.10 -12.12 -5.59
N LEU A 59 -6.91 -12.40 -6.13
CA LEU A 59 -6.27 -11.51 -7.10
C LEU A 59 -7.15 -11.29 -8.33
N VAL A 60 -7.61 -12.37 -8.97
CA VAL A 60 -8.47 -12.30 -10.16
C VAL A 60 -9.80 -11.59 -9.87
N ALA A 61 -10.38 -11.83 -8.69
CA ALA A 61 -11.61 -11.14 -8.29
C ALA A 61 -11.40 -9.64 -8.10
N LEU A 62 -10.26 -9.20 -7.56
CA LEU A 62 -9.95 -7.77 -7.42
C LEU A 62 -9.82 -7.10 -8.78
N VAL A 63 -9.07 -7.71 -9.69
CA VAL A 63 -8.88 -7.25 -11.07
C VAL A 63 -10.25 -7.10 -11.77
N ASP A 64 -11.13 -8.10 -11.64
CA ASP A 64 -12.48 -8.07 -12.19
C ASP A 64 -13.38 -7.00 -11.53
N ILE A 65 -13.34 -6.85 -10.20
CA ILE A 65 -14.10 -5.82 -9.47
C ILE A 65 -13.68 -4.40 -9.87
N LEU A 66 -12.37 -4.21 -10.09
CA LEU A 66 -11.77 -2.91 -10.34
C LEU A 66 -11.69 -2.56 -11.83
N GLY A 67 -11.94 -3.53 -12.72
CA GLY A 67 -11.85 -3.35 -14.17
C GLY A 67 -10.45 -2.91 -14.63
N CYS A 68 -9.39 -3.39 -13.98
CA CYS A 68 -7.99 -3.02 -14.27
C CYS A 68 -7.16 -4.25 -14.67
N GLY A 69 -5.90 -4.04 -15.06
CA GLY A 69 -4.92 -5.11 -15.26
C GLY A 69 -4.32 -5.64 -13.95
N MET A 70 -3.55 -6.72 -14.03
CA MET A 70 -2.80 -7.23 -12.87
C MET A 70 -1.63 -6.32 -12.51
N GLU A 71 -1.00 -5.74 -13.52
CA GLU A 71 0.11 -4.78 -13.43
C GLU A 71 -0.29 -3.47 -12.76
N ASP A 72 -1.56 -3.07 -12.91
CA ASP A 72 -2.10 -1.89 -12.22
C ASP A 72 -2.20 -2.16 -10.71
N LEU A 73 -2.53 -3.40 -10.33
CA LEU A 73 -2.76 -3.80 -8.96
C LEU A 73 -1.47 -4.18 -8.22
N ILE A 74 -0.56 -4.87 -8.91
CA ILE A 74 0.75 -5.32 -8.43
C ILE A 74 1.82 -4.85 -9.41
N GLU A 75 2.60 -3.85 -8.99
CA GLU A 75 3.72 -3.33 -9.79
C GLU A 75 5.05 -3.90 -9.27
N PRO A 76 5.77 -4.75 -10.02
CA PRO A 76 7.06 -5.29 -9.59
C PRO A 76 8.09 -4.17 -9.39
N THR A 77 8.81 -4.20 -8.27
CA THR A 77 9.85 -3.23 -7.94
C THR A 77 11.16 -3.94 -7.67
N VAL A 78 12.27 -3.38 -8.15
CA VAL A 78 13.60 -3.85 -7.77
C VAL A 78 13.93 -3.21 -6.42
N ALA A 79 14.04 -3.99 -5.34
CA ALA A 79 14.44 -3.43 -4.06
C ALA A 79 15.83 -2.82 -4.17
N ALA A 80 15.91 -1.50 -4.05
CA ALA A 80 17.18 -0.82 -3.82
C ALA A 80 17.79 -1.35 -2.50
N PRO A 81 19.11 -1.53 -2.41
CA PRO A 81 19.75 -1.95 -1.17
C PRO A 81 19.38 -0.94 -0.08
N SER A 82 18.74 -1.43 0.98
CA SER A 82 18.41 -0.61 2.14
C SER A 82 19.71 -0.08 2.75
N LEU A 83 19.97 1.22 2.57
CA LEU A 83 20.94 1.93 3.39
C LEU A 83 20.45 1.81 4.84
N ARG A 84 21.12 0.96 5.61
CA ARG A 84 20.83 0.78 7.05
C ARG A 84 20.89 2.16 7.69
N ARG A 85 19.74 2.70 8.06
CA ARG A 85 19.65 3.92 8.86
C ARG A 85 20.17 3.53 10.24
N SER A 86 21.33 4.05 10.63
CA SER A 86 21.91 3.86 11.96
C SER A 86 20.89 4.34 13.00
N THR A 87 20.53 3.43 13.89
CA THR A 87 19.60 3.63 15.00
C THR A 87 20.13 4.69 15.97
N ALA A 88 19.38 5.78 16.14
CA ALA A 88 19.38 6.57 17.37
C ALA A 88 18.13 6.16 18.17
N VAL A 89 18.33 5.79 19.43
CA VAL A 89 17.34 5.21 20.33
C VAL A 89 16.33 6.28 20.79
N GLY A 90 15.03 5.98 20.69
CA GLY A 90 13.96 6.79 21.27
C GLY A 90 12.56 6.41 20.81
N ALA A 91 11.90 5.59 21.63
CA ALA A 91 10.46 5.47 21.91
C ALA A 91 9.40 5.47 20.78
N ASP A 92 8.46 4.53 21.00
CA ASP A 92 7.06 4.47 20.60
C ASP A 92 6.64 3.97 19.20
N ASP A 93 5.79 2.95 19.29
CA ASP A 93 4.90 2.35 18.31
C ASP A 93 4.05 3.44 17.63
N ASP A 94 4.33 3.75 16.36
CA ASP A 94 3.33 4.30 15.41
C ASP A 94 3.93 4.30 13.99
N ALA A 95 3.59 3.30 13.17
CA ALA A 95 3.88 3.34 11.73
C ALA A 95 2.66 3.87 10.97
N GLY A 96 2.24 5.08 11.34
CA GLY A 96 1.31 5.91 10.61
C GLY A 96 1.95 6.48 9.33
N VAL A 97 1.13 6.51 8.28
CA VAL A 97 1.29 7.18 6.99
C VAL A 97 1.98 8.55 7.07
N GLY A 98 2.93 8.81 6.17
CA GLY A 98 3.19 10.17 5.67
C GLY A 98 4.64 10.59 5.57
N ASP A 99 5.41 10.06 4.61
CA ASP A 99 6.65 10.73 4.17
C ASP A 99 6.32 11.86 3.20
N PHE A 100 5.68 12.91 3.71
CA PHE A 100 5.60 14.22 3.06
C PHE A 100 6.03 15.27 4.09
N ARG A 101 7.35 15.39 4.30
CA ARG A 101 7.92 16.41 5.17
C ARG A 101 8.16 17.70 4.36
N PRO A 102 7.43 18.80 4.61
CA PRO A 102 7.66 20.06 3.91
C PRO A 102 9.02 20.65 4.26
N LYS A 103 9.70 21.22 3.24
CA LYS A 103 10.98 21.92 3.37
C LYS A 103 10.82 23.15 4.29
N ARG A 104 11.57 23.22 5.39
CA ARG A 104 11.60 24.40 6.28
C ARG A 104 12.17 25.61 5.54
N ALA A 105 11.42 26.72 5.52
CA ALA A 105 11.92 28.02 5.07
C ALA A 105 12.95 28.57 6.07
N ARG A 106 14.03 29.18 5.56
CA ARG A 106 15.03 29.91 6.35
C ARG A 106 14.75 31.42 6.17
N ILE A 107 14.46 32.13 7.26
CA ILE A 107 14.36 33.59 7.26
C ILE A 107 15.79 34.15 7.41
N ALA A 108 16.17 35.07 6.52
CA ALA A 108 17.45 35.79 6.54
C ALA A 108 17.41 36.94 7.58
N PRO A 109 18.56 37.38 8.13
CA PRO A 109 18.62 38.20 9.32
C PRO A 109 18.30 39.68 9.06
N ASP A 110 17.66 40.33 10.05
CA ASP A 110 17.54 41.78 10.11
C ASP A 110 18.79 42.39 10.78
N ARG A 111 19.28 43.48 10.20
CA ARG A 111 20.55 44.14 10.52
C ARG A 111 20.24 45.38 11.36
N SER A 112 20.85 45.50 12.54
CA SER A 112 20.97 46.75 13.28
C SER A 112 22.39 46.86 13.84
#